data_AF-A0A1I7FAG2-F1
#
_entry.id   AF-A0A1I7FAG2-F1
#
_cell.length_a   1.000
_cell.length_b   1.000
_cell.length_c   1.000
_cell.angle_alpha   90.00
_cell.angle_beta   90.00
_cell.angle_gamma   90.00
#
_symmetry.space_group_name_H-M   'P 1'
#
loop_
_entity.id
_entity.type
_entity.pdbx_description
1 polymer ?
#
loop_
_entity_poly.entity_id
_entity_poly.type
_entity_poly.pdbx_seq_one_letter_code
_entity_poly.pdbx_strand_id
1 'polypeptide(L)'
;MQMLLVPCRNIEAIQKMNKRSYSELIQIPSYIERYRYLRLGGKAGEITFGNERYLNQILYKSFEWKTFRRKMIIRDMGCDLGVEGRDIRGTIIIHHINPITVEDVINKSPAVFDPENVICVSIRTHNAIHYGDEELLMIDEIVERRPNDTILWRK
;
A
#
# COMPACT_ATOMS: atom_id res chain seq x y z
N MET A 1 -32.93 -31.15 6.51
CA MET A 1 -32.45 -29.94 5.81
C MET A 1 -30.97 -29.78 6.15
N GLN A 2 -30.09 -30.34 5.32
CA GLN A 2 -28.66 -30.48 5.60
C GLN A 2 -27.95 -29.24 5.06
N MET A 3 -27.57 -28.34 5.98
CA MET A 3 -26.87 -27.11 5.64
C MET A 3 -25.42 -27.46 5.32
N LEU A 4 -25.10 -27.54 4.02
CA LEU A 4 -23.74 -27.73 3.52
C LEU A 4 -22.89 -26.51 3.93
N LEU A 5 -22.12 -26.68 4.99
CA LEU A 5 -20.94 -25.86 5.27
C LEU A 5 -19.99 -26.02 4.09
N VAL A 6 -19.97 -25.03 3.18
CA VAL A 6 -18.90 -24.90 2.21
C VAL A 6 -17.63 -24.59 3.01
N PRO A 7 -16.62 -25.48 3.04
CA PRO A 7 -15.38 -25.17 3.72
C PRO A 7 -14.75 -24.01 2.96
N CYS A 8 -14.55 -22.90 3.68
CA CYS A 8 -13.77 -21.76 3.23
C CYS A 8 -12.39 -22.30 2.85
N ARG A 9 -12.15 -22.53 1.56
CA ARG A 9 -10.91 -23.16 1.08
C ARG A 9 -9.75 -22.20 1.35
N ASN A 10 -8.96 -22.57 2.35
CA ASN A 10 -7.53 -22.33 2.48
C ASN A 10 -7.03 -20.88 2.31
N ILE A 11 -7.30 -20.03 3.30
CA ILE A 11 -6.51 -18.80 3.54
C ILE A 11 -5.04 -19.16 3.84
N GLU A 12 -4.80 -20.32 4.48
CA GLU A 12 -3.46 -20.84 4.81
C GLU A 12 -2.60 -21.16 3.56
N ALA A 13 -3.22 -21.48 2.41
CA ALA A 13 -2.48 -21.79 1.19
C ALA A 13 -1.93 -20.53 0.49
N ILE A 14 -2.58 -19.38 0.66
CA ILE A 14 -2.16 -18.09 0.08
C ILE A 14 -0.95 -17.53 0.84
N GLN A 15 -0.86 -17.79 2.15
CA GLN A 15 0.26 -17.35 3.01
C GLN A 15 1.59 -18.06 2.73
N LYS A 16 1.60 -19.10 1.87
CA LYS A 16 2.80 -19.87 1.53
C LYS A 16 3.50 -19.43 0.25
N MET A 17 2.99 -18.41 -0.46
CA MET A 17 3.62 -17.84 -1.65
C MET A 17 4.57 -16.70 -1.24
N ASN A 18 5.86 -16.84 -1.58
CA ASN A 18 6.96 -15.87 -1.43
C ASN A 18 6.63 -14.60 -0.63
N LYS A 19 7.08 -14.55 0.63
CA LYS A 19 7.04 -13.32 1.43
C LYS A 19 7.77 -12.22 0.66
N ARG A 20 7.00 -11.29 0.12
CA ARG A 20 7.51 -10.09 -0.55
C ARG A 20 8.30 -9.26 0.46
N SER A 21 9.30 -8.52 0.02
CA SER A 21 10.13 -7.70 0.91
C SER A 21 10.45 -6.34 0.31
N TYR A 22 10.79 -5.39 1.20
CA TYR A 22 11.30 -4.09 0.80
C TYR A 22 12.58 -4.23 -0.04
N SER A 23 13.51 -5.10 0.39
CA SER A 23 14.77 -5.32 -0.33
C SER A 23 14.56 -5.80 -1.77
N GLU A 24 13.56 -6.64 -2.03
CA GLU A 24 13.19 -7.02 -3.39
C GLU A 24 12.51 -5.87 -4.14
N LEU A 25 11.57 -5.17 -3.50
CA LEU A 25 10.81 -4.06 -4.09
C LEU A 25 11.73 -2.95 -4.62
N ILE A 26 12.77 -2.57 -3.87
CA ILE A 26 13.65 -1.46 -4.27
C ILE A 26 14.57 -1.79 -5.45
N GLN A 27 14.80 -3.09 -5.74
CA GLN A 27 15.54 -3.50 -6.94
C GLN A 27 14.75 -3.28 -8.23
N ILE A 28 13.42 -3.09 -8.11
CA ILE A 28 12.57 -2.79 -9.25
C ILE A 28 12.73 -1.29 -9.58
N PRO A 29 13.23 -0.92 -10.76
CA PRO A 29 13.61 0.46 -11.06
C PRO A 29 12.39 1.35 -11.35
N SER A 30 11.33 0.76 -11.88
CA SER A 30 10.18 1.52 -12.36
C SER A 30 9.09 1.63 -11.30
N TYR A 31 8.52 2.83 -11.16
CA TYR A 31 7.38 3.08 -10.29
C TYR A 31 6.19 2.17 -10.60
N ILE A 32 5.89 1.97 -11.89
CA ILE A 32 4.75 1.14 -12.30
C ILE A 32 4.99 -0.34 -11.97
N GLU A 33 6.24 -0.80 -12.10
CA GLU A 33 6.59 -2.17 -11.76
C GLU A 33 6.61 -2.40 -10.24
N ARG A 34 7.05 -1.40 -9.44
CA ARG A 34 6.92 -1.43 -7.97
C ARG A 34 5.45 -1.52 -7.55
N TYR A 35 4.59 -0.74 -8.20
CA TYR A 35 3.16 -0.84 -7.98
C TYR A 35 2.62 -2.23 -8.33
N ARG A 36 2.94 -2.77 -9.51
CA ARG A 36 2.53 -4.11 -9.95
C ARG A 36 3.01 -5.20 -9.00
N TYR A 37 4.22 -5.06 -8.47
CA TYR A 37 4.75 -5.98 -7.46
C TYR A 37 3.91 -5.96 -6.17
N LEU A 38 3.40 -4.80 -5.74
CA LEU A 38 2.57 -4.70 -4.53
C LEU A 38 1.10 -5.04 -4.79
N ARG A 39 0.59 -4.78 -5.98
CA ARG A 39 -0.80 -5.02 -6.34
C ARG A 39 -1.13 -6.50 -6.15
N LEU A 40 -1.96 -6.78 -5.17
CA LEU A 40 -2.65 -8.05 -5.02
C LEU A 40 -3.94 -7.84 -5.82
N GLY A 41 -4.19 -8.65 -6.85
CA GLY A 41 -5.39 -8.51 -7.72
C GLY A 41 -6.73 -8.79 -7.03
N GLY A 42 -6.87 -8.41 -5.75
CA GLY A 42 -8.06 -8.56 -4.94
C GLY A 42 -9.20 -7.70 -5.46
N LYS A 43 -10.40 -8.27 -5.44
CA LYS A 43 -11.63 -7.54 -5.74
C LYS A 43 -12.04 -6.72 -4.51
N ALA A 44 -12.51 -5.50 -4.72
CA ALA A 44 -13.12 -4.70 -3.67
C ALA A 44 -14.24 -5.52 -2.98
N GLY A 45 -14.12 -5.74 -1.67
CA GLY A 45 -15.07 -6.55 -0.89
C GLY A 45 -14.47 -7.76 -0.18
N GLU A 46 -13.23 -8.14 -0.45
CA GLU A 46 -12.51 -9.08 0.42
C GLU A 46 -12.21 -8.43 1.78
N ILE A 47 -12.48 -9.17 2.86
CA ILE A 47 -12.36 -8.73 4.25
C ILE A 47 -10.88 -8.45 4.54
N THR A 48 -10.46 -7.22 4.28
CA THR A 48 -9.13 -6.73 4.67
C THR A 48 -9.23 -5.97 6.00
N PHE A 49 -8.10 -5.87 6.69
CA PHE A 49 -7.85 -5.28 8.02
C PHE A 49 -8.54 -3.92 8.32
N GLY A 50 -9.08 -3.23 7.31
CA GLY A 50 -9.71 -1.90 7.42
C GLY A 50 -10.99 -1.81 8.26
N ASN A 51 -11.57 -2.93 8.71
CA ASN A 51 -12.83 -2.90 9.46
C ASN A 51 -12.67 -2.61 10.97
N GLU A 52 -11.47 -2.78 11.56
CA GLU A 52 -11.24 -2.54 13.00
C GLU A 52 -10.65 -1.15 13.26
N ARG A 53 -11.47 -0.11 13.04
CA ARG A 53 -11.07 1.30 13.23
C ARG A 53 -10.51 1.64 14.62
N TYR A 54 -10.86 0.90 15.67
CA TYR A 54 -10.35 1.17 17.02
C TYR A 54 -8.87 0.77 17.19
N LEU A 55 -8.43 -0.34 16.58
CA LEU A 55 -7.03 -0.80 16.64
C LEU A 55 -6.09 0.15 15.90
N ASN A 56 -6.53 0.66 14.74
CA ASN A 56 -5.81 1.68 13.99
C ASN A 56 -5.54 2.93 14.85
N GLN A 57 -6.49 3.33 15.69
CA GLN A 57 -6.31 4.49 16.55
C GLN A 57 -5.28 4.24 17.66
N ILE A 58 -5.23 3.04 18.22
CA ILE A 58 -4.28 2.70 19.29
C ILE A 58 -2.87 2.59 18.70
N LEU A 59 -2.70 1.79 17.64
CA LEU A 59 -1.41 1.56 17.00
C LEU A 59 -0.82 2.87 16.49
N TYR A 60 -1.56 3.64 15.69
CA TYR A 60 -1.01 4.83 15.04
C TYR A 60 -0.74 6.00 16.00
N LYS A 61 -1.30 5.98 17.20
CA LYS A 61 -1.00 6.96 18.25
C LYS A 61 0.17 6.57 19.15
N SER A 62 0.59 5.30 19.13
CA SER A 62 1.70 4.78 19.95
C SER A 62 3.03 5.46 19.64
N PHE A 63 3.92 5.51 20.64
CA PHE A 63 5.25 6.10 20.49
C PHE A 63 6.14 5.26 19.57
N GLU A 64 6.04 3.94 19.70
CA GLU A 64 6.78 2.97 18.90
C GLU A 64 6.43 3.11 17.42
N TRP A 65 5.15 3.22 17.08
CA TRP A 65 4.73 3.42 15.70
C TRP A 65 5.20 4.77 15.13
N LYS A 66 5.08 5.86 15.90
CA LYS A 66 5.55 7.18 15.46
C LYS A 66 7.05 7.19 15.18
N THR A 67 7.82 6.52 16.04
CA THR A 67 9.27 6.39 15.90
C THR A 67 9.62 5.54 14.68
N PHE A 68 8.96 4.39 14.52
CA PHE A 68 9.13 3.52 13.36
C PHE A 68 8.78 4.24 12.05
N ARG A 69 7.59 4.85 11.98
CA ARG A 69 7.11 5.62 10.83
C ARG A 69 8.10 6.71 10.43
N ARG A 70 8.66 7.45 11.39
CA ARG A 70 9.67 8.48 11.09
C ARG A 70 10.90 7.88 10.41
N LYS A 71 11.40 6.74 10.87
CA LYS A 71 12.55 6.06 10.26
C LYS A 71 12.25 5.62 8.82
N MET A 72 11.06 5.09 8.57
CA MET A 72 10.66 4.63 7.24
C MET A 72 10.50 5.79 6.25
N ILE A 73 9.95 6.92 6.70
CA ILE A 73 9.85 8.14 5.87
C ILE A 73 11.23 8.64 5.46
N ILE A 74 12.19 8.64 6.39
CA ILE A 74 13.57 9.05 6.09
C ILE A 74 14.22 8.08 5.10
N ARG A 75 14.06 6.77 5.30
CA ARG A 75 14.57 5.73 4.40
C ARG A 75 14.06 5.91 2.97
N ASP A 76 12.76 6.16 2.83
CA ASP A 76 12.10 6.29 1.52
C ASP A 76 12.14 7.74 0.98
N MET A 77 12.89 8.64 1.62
CA MET A 77 13.01 10.07 1.26
C MET A 77 11.66 10.80 1.13
N GLY A 78 10.63 10.35 1.84
CA GLY A 78 9.26 10.87 1.69
C GLY A 78 8.65 10.69 0.29
N CYS A 79 9.24 9.82 -0.53
CA CYS A 79 8.84 9.55 -1.89
C CYS A 79 7.84 8.38 -1.98
N ASP A 80 6.93 8.46 -2.94
CA ASP A 80 5.93 7.44 -3.22
C ASP A 80 6.62 6.18 -3.78
N LEU A 81 6.36 5.04 -3.15
CA LEU A 81 7.06 3.78 -3.41
C LEU A 81 8.59 3.89 -3.30
N GLY A 82 9.11 4.89 -2.59
CA GLY A 82 10.55 5.15 -2.47
C GLY A 82 11.23 5.47 -3.81
N VAL A 83 10.49 6.04 -4.77
CA VAL A 83 11.01 6.43 -6.09
C VAL A 83 11.40 7.90 -6.07
N GLU A 84 12.69 8.19 -6.29
CA GLU A 84 13.19 9.57 -6.34
C GLU A 84 12.45 10.41 -7.39
N GLY A 85 12.15 11.67 -7.03
CA GLY A 85 11.36 12.58 -7.87
C GLY A 85 9.84 12.43 -7.74
N ARG A 86 9.35 11.45 -6.96
CA ARG A 86 7.91 11.26 -6.67
C ARG A 86 7.57 11.61 -5.23
N ASP A 87 7.87 12.85 -4.82
CA ASP A 87 7.59 13.31 -3.46
C ASP A 87 6.10 13.23 -3.09
N ILE A 88 5.79 12.65 -1.93
CA ILE A 88 4.43 12.62 -1.43
C ILE A 88 4.09 13.99 -0.85
N ARG A 89 3.26 14.74 -1.56
CA ARG A 89 2.69 16.00 -1.07
C ARG A 89 1.51 15.71 -0.14
N GLY A 90 1.74 15.81 1.17
CA GLY A 90 0.70 15.68 2.20
C GLY A 90 0.91 14.46 3.10
N THR A 91 -0.15 13.68 3.32
CA THR A 91 -0.11 12.54 4.25
C THR A 91 0.65 11.36 3.64
N ILE A 92 1.81 11.04 4.24
CA ILE A 92 2.55 9.81 3.94
C ILE A 92 1.94 8.65 4.74
N ILE A 93 1.53 7.61 4.03
CA ILE A 93 1.04 6.35 4.60
C ILE A 93 2.19 5.35 4.60
N ILE A 94 2.34 4.60 5.69
CA ILE A 94 3.21 3.42 5.73
C ILE A 94 2.33 2.23 5.36
N HIS A 95 2.56 1.66 4.18
CA HIS A 95 1.82 0.51 3.70
C HIS A 95 2.60 -0.77 4.02
N HIS A 96 1.93 -1.75 4.62
CA HIS A 96 2.50 -3.07 4.84
C HIS A 96 2.49 -3.88 3.54
N ILE A 97 3.67 -4.31 3.09
CA ILE A 97 3.89 -5.09 1.86
C ILE A 97 3.15 -6.42 1.93
N ASN A 98 3.30 -7.13 3.05
CA ASN A 98 2.51 -8.30 3.38
C ASN A 98 1.46 -7.89 4.44
N PRO A 99 0.19 -8.26 4.25
CA PRO A 99 -0.88 -7.94 5.21
C PRO A 99 -0.54 -8.44 6.62
N ILE A 100 -0.80 -7.59 7.61
CA ILE A 100 -0.76 -7.94 9.03
C ILE A 100 -2.17 -8.23 9.56
N THR A 101 -2.26 -9.07 10.58
CA THR A 101 -3.54 -9.42 11.22
C THR A 101 -3.84 -8.52 12.42
N VAL A 102 -5.08 -8.56 12.90
CA VAL A 102 -5.49 -7.93 14.16
C VAL A 102 -4.65 -8.45 15.33
N GLU A 103 -4.43 -9.76 15.38
CA GLU A 103 -3.64 -10.43 16.41
C GLU A 103 -2.18 -9.94 16.39
N ASP A 104 -1.62 -9.68 15.21
CA ASP A 104 -0.28 -9.10 15.09
C ASP A 104 -0.20 -7.72 15.76
N VAL A 105 -1.23 -6.89 15.61
CA VAL A 105 -1.26 -5.56 16.23
C VAL A 105 -1.47 -5.63 17.73
N ILE A 106 -2.38 -6.48 18.20
CA ILE A 106 -2.67 -6.67 19.63
C ILE A 106 -1.42 -7.18 20.36
N ASN A 107 -0.74 -8.17 19.78
CA ASN A 107 0.45 -8.78 20.37
C ASN A 107 1.75 -8.02 20.08
N LYS A 108 1.69 -6.86 19.40
CA LYS A 108 2.87 -6.11 18.94
C LYS A 108 3.88 -7.02 18.22
N SER A 109 3.37 -7.89 17.35
CA SER A 109 4.16 -8.81 16.53
C SER A 109 5.29 -8.06 15.80
N PRO A 110 6.50 -8.63 15.70
CA PRO A 110 7.62 -8.01 15.00
C PRO A 110 7.27 -7.56 13.57
N ALA A 111 6.37 -8.28 12.90
CA ALA A 111 5.92 -7.97 11.53
C ALA A 111 5.23 -6.60 11.39
N VAL A 112 4.70 -6.03 12.49
CA VAL A 112 4.09 -4.69 12.50
C VAL A 112 5.15 -3.60 12.33
N PHE A 113 6.34 -3.83 12.90
CA PHE A 113 7.46 -2.88 12.95
C PHE A 113 8.67 -3.36 12.14
N ASP A 114 8.44 -4.23 11.16
CA ASP A 114 9.49 -4.79 10.31
C ASP A 114 9.76 -3.83 9.13
N PRO A 115 10.97 -3.25 9.02
CA PRO A 115 11.35 -2.43 7.87
C PRO A 115 11.22 -3.16 6.53
N GLU A 116 11.43 -4.48 6.52
CA GLU A 116 11.33 -5.28 5.30
C GLU A 116 9.88 -5.53 4.87
N ASN A 117 8.91 -5.22 5.72
CA ASN A 117 7.50 -5.41 5.44
C ASN A 117 6.75 -4.10 5.17
N VAL A 118 7.42 -2.96 4.99
CA VAL A 118 6.74 -1.67 4.79
C VAL A 118 7.37 -0.77 3.73
N ILE A 119 6.54 0.09 3.14
CA ILE A 119 6.95 1.13 2.17
C ILE A 119 6.09 2.39 2.32
N CYS A 120 6.68 3.57 2.11
CA CYS A 120 5.94 4.82 2.04
C CYS A 120 5.09 4.90 0.76
N VAL A 121 3.82 5.27 0.91
CA VAL A 121 2.91 5.49 -0.22
C VAL A 121 2.06 6.76 -0.03
N SER A 122 1.67 7.36 -1.14
CA SER A 122 0.60 8.37 -1.14
C SER A 122 -0.76 7.71 -0.90
N ILE A 123 -1.77 8.49 -0.50
CA ILE A 123 -3.16 8.00 -0.37
C ILE A 123 -3.68 7.41 -1.69
N ARG A 124 -3.28 8.01 -2.82
CA ARG A 124 -3.69 7.57 -4.15
C ARG A 124 -3.08 6.21 -4.49
N THR A 125 -1.78 6.05 -4.27
CA THR A 125 -1.07 4.78 -4.48
C THR A 125 -1.58 3.70 -3.53
N HIS A 126 -1.80 4.02 -2.26
CA HIS A 126 -2.41 3.10 -1.30
C HIS A 126 -3.76 2.57 -1.80
N ASN A 127 -4.64 3.46 -2.27
CA ASN A 127 -5.95 3.07 -2.80
C ASN A 127 -5.82 2.26 -4.10
N ALA A 128 -4.87 2.61 -4.97
CA ALA A 128 -4.61 1.85 -6.20
C ALA A 128 -4.13 0.43 -5.90
N ILE A 129 -3.33 0.22 -4.85
CA ILE A 129 -2.85 -1.10 -4.43
C ILE A 129 -4.01 -1.97 -3.94
N HIS A 130 -4.93 -1.39 -3.15
CA HIS A 130 -6.02 -2.14 -2.54
C HIS A 130 -7.26 -2.32 -3.40
N TYR A 131 -7.62 -1.31 -4.20
CA TYR A 131 -8.97 -1.21 -4.77
C TYR A 131 -9.02 -0.83 -6.25
N GLY A 132 -7.88 -0.55 -6.88
CA GLY A 132 -7.86 0.02 -8.22
C GLY A 132 -6.85 -0.60 -9.15
N ASP A 133 -6.51 0.18 -10.15
CA ASP A 133 -5.56 -0.14 -11.20
C ASP A 133 -4.58 1.02 -11.42
N GLU A 134 -3.80 0.90 -12.48
CA GLU A 134 -2.77 1.85 -12.87
C GLU A 134 -3.35 3.22 -13.23
N GLU A 135 -4.63 3.32 -13.60
CA GLU A 135 -5.28 4.59 -13.96
C GLU A 135 -5.42 5.52 -12.75
N LEU A 136 -5.48 4.97 -11.53
CA LEU A 136 -5.49 5.78 -10.32
C LEU A 136 -4.12 6.39 -10.04
N LEU A 137 -3.04 5.86 -10.58
CA LEU A 137 -1.69 6.37 -10.35
C LEU A 137 -1.48 7.69 -11.09
N MET A 138 -0.72 8.61 -10.49
CA MET A 138 -0.16 9.72 -11.28
C MET A 138 1.01 9.13 -12.08
N ILE A 139 0.72 8.56 -13.24
CA ILE A 139 1.76 8.20 -14.20
C ILE A 139 2.32 9.53 -14.70
N ASP A 140 3.64 9.72 -14.61
CA ASP A 140 4.32 10.96 -15.02
C ASP A 140 4.35 11.08 -16.55
N GLU A 141 3.25 10.79 -17.23
CA GLU A 141 3.07 11.31 -18.57
C GLU A 141 2.98 12.83 -18.41
N ILE A 142 4.12 13.47 -18.65
CA ILE A 142 4.18 14.87 -19.04
C ILE A 142 3.26 14.96 -20.25
N VAL A 143 2.03 15.43 -20.04
CA VAL A 143 1.10 15.65 -21.13
C VAL A 143 1.70 16.77 -21.96
N GLU A 144 2.28 16.41 -23.11
CA GLU A 144 2.80 17.38 -24.06
C GLU A 144 1.67 18.34 -24.42
N ARG A 145 1.92 19.63 -24.16
CA ARG A 145 0.97 20.68 -24.43
C ARG A 145 0.72 20.75 -25.93
N ARG A 146 -0.56 20.81 -26.34
CA ARG A 146 -0.96 20.91 -27.75
C ARG A 146 -1.59 22.27 -28.00
N PRO A 147 -1.47 22.85 -29.21
CA PRO A 147 -2.17 24.07 -29.54
C PRO A 147 -3.66 23.95 -29.21
N ASN A 148 -4.20 24.91 -28.45
CA ASN A 148 -5.58 25.01 -27.99
C ASN A 148 -5.99 24.14 -26.77
N ASP A 149 -5.06 23.49 -26.08
CA ASP A 149 -5.38 22.60 -24.94
C ASP A 149 -5.94 23.30 -23.68
N THR A 150 -5.85 24.62 -23.57
CA THR A 150 -6.46 25.43 -22.48
C THR A 150 -7.67 26.25 -22.90
N ILE A 151 -8.21 26.03 -24.11
CA ILE A 151 -9.41 26.77 -24.54
C ILE A 151 -10.65 26.13 -23.94
N LEU A 152 -11.28 26.83 -23.00
CA LEU A 152 -12.50 26.37 -22.30
C LEU A 152 -13.73 26.29 -23.22
N TRP A 153 -13.77 27.08 -24.29
CA TRP A 153 -14.85 27.11 -25.28
C TRP A 153 -14.36 27.70 -26.62
N ARG A 154 -14.56 26.97 -27.72
CA ARG A 154 -14.53 27.52 -29.09
C ARG A 154 -15.94 27.98 -29.44
N LYS A 155 -16.05 29.21 -29.95
CA LYS A 155 -17.27 29.72 -30.61
C LYS A 155 -17.37 29.17 -32.02
#